data_AF-A0A963XKH1-F1
#
_entry.id   AF-A0A963XKH1-F1
#
_cell.length_a   1.000
_cell.length_b   1.000
_cell.length_c   1.000
_cell.angle_alpha   90.00
_cell.angle_beta   90.00
_cell.angle_gamma   90.00
#
_symmetry.space_group_name_H-M   'P 1'
#
loop_
_entity.id
_entity.type
_entity.pdbx_description
1 polymer ?
#
loop_
_entity_poly.entity_id
_entity_poly.type
_entity_poly.pdbx_seq_one_letter_code
_entity_poly.pdbx_strand_id
1 'polypeptide(L)'
;MNHIKKQNWTGVALDFVIVVLGVFIGIEVSNWNADRADARRAREVLAAIDVDLNDFAQVTEEMTIEASRGLAAFDEARRRGERPAPYYFRVSGSDTPPQAVWDVALQSNISELVPPSLVFDLGFFYSEQQGVGVKFIRYQDFIERQILPRLDDPSTFYDGEGRLKPAFEQNMARLHEWIYESHVLTRSSDCLRERFKNPSSGDGSCRPVYTRTAGEPAQP
;
A
#
# COMPACT_ATOMS: atom_id res chain seq x y z
N MET A 1 75.48 13.60 -30.58
CA MET A 1 74.71 13.96 -29.36
C MET A 1 73.80 15.12 -29.74
N ASN A 2 72.47 15.11 -29.80
CA ASN A 2 71.46 14.38 -29.04
C ASN A 2 70.12 14.41 -29.83
N HIS A 3 69.97 13.62 -30.89
CA HIS A 3 68.68 13.44 -31.57
C HIS A 3 67.89 12.22 -31.06
N ILE A 4 68.37 11.58 -29.99
CA ILE A 4 67.76 10.37 -29.38
C ILE A 4 66.70 10.72 -28.31
N LYS A 5 66.58 11.98 -27.87
CA LYS A 5 65.69 12.32 -26.74
C LYS A 5 64.25 12.73 -27.12
N LYS A 6 63.99 13.29 -28.31
CA LYS A 6 62.64 13.77 -28.67
C LYS A 6 61.69 12.68 -29.16
N GLN A 7 62.21 11.66 -29.85
CA GLN A 7 61.37 10.61 -30.46
C GLN A 7 60.86 9.59 -29.44
N ASN A 8 61.66 9.24 -28.42
CA ASN A 8 61.26 8.30 -27.38
C ASN A 8 60.24 8.88 -26.40
N TRP A 9 60.26 10.20 -26.15
CA TRP A 9 59.33 10.81 -25.20
C TRP A 9 57.88 10.83 -25.72
N THR A 10 57.68 10.98 -27.03
CA THR A 10 56.35 10.80 -27.65
C THR A 10 55.83 9.38 -27.50
N GLY A 11 56.70 8.37 -27.59
CA GLY A 11 56.34 6.97 -27.32
C GLY A 11 55.90 6.75 -25.87
N VAL A 12 56.68 7.25 -24.91
CA VAL A 12 56.34 7.18 -23.47
C VAL A 12 55.03 7.91 -23.15
N ALA A 13 54.79 9.07 -23.77
CA ALA A 13 53.55 9.82 -23.60
C ALA A 13 52.34 9.06 -24.18
N LEU A 14 52.51 8.41 -25.34
CA LEU A 14 51.48 7.58 -25.94
C LEU A 14 51.17 6.36 -25.07
N ASP A 15 52.19 5.66 -24.56
CA ASP A 15 52.03 4.52 -23.65
C ASP A 15 51.28 4.94 -22.37
N PHE A 16 51.60 6.10 -21.81
CA PHE A 16 50.89 6.65 -20.66
C PHE A 16 49.42 6.96 -20.96
N VAL A 17 49.13 7.61 -22.08
CA VAL A 17 47.75 7.93 -22.49
C VAL A 17 46.92 6.67 -22.70
N ILE A 18 47.50 5.63 -23.31
CA ILE A 18 46.82 4.34 -23.50
C ILE A 18 46.48 3.70 -22.16
N VAL A 19 47.40 3.71 -21.18
CA VAL A 19 47.15 3.17 -19.84
C VAL A 19 46.03 3.95 -19.13
N VAL A 20 46.07 5.28 -19.15
CA VAL A 20 45.04 6.13 -18.52
C VAL A 20 43.68 5.92 -19.17
N LEU A 21 43.61 5.86 -20.50
CA LEU A 21 42.37 5.55 -21.23
C LEU A 21 41.86 4.15 -20.90
N GLY A 22 42.75 3.16 -20.76
CA GLY A 22 42.39 1.80 -20.36
C GLY A 22 41.75 1.75 -18.97
N VAL A 23 42.33 2.46 -17.99
CA VAL A 23 41.75 2.57 -16.64
C VAL A 23 40.43 3.31 -16.65
N PHE A 24 40.33 4.42 -17.40
CA PHE A 24 39.11 5.22 -17.50
C PHE A 24 37.96 4.41 -18.09
N ILE A 25 38.19 3.73 -19.22
CA ILE A 25 37.20 2.84 -19.84
C ILE A 25 36.83 1.68 -18.90
N GLY A 26 37.81 1.12 -18.18
CA GLY A 26 37.56 0.08 -17.19
C GLY A 26 36.60 0.51 -16.08
N ILE A 27 36.77 1.72 -15.54
CA ILE A 27 35.89 2.29 -14.53
C ILE A 27 34.50 2.55 -15.10
N GLU A 28 34.39 3.17 -16.28
CA GLU A 28 33.10 3.47 -16.92
C GLU A 28 32.30 2.20 -17.24
N VAL A 29 32.95 1.14 -17.75
CA VAL A 29 32.30 -0.15 -17.98
C VAL A 29 31.84 -0.77 -16.66
N SER A 30 32.65 -0.66 -15.60
CA SER A 30 32.27 -1.17 -14.28
C SER A 30 31.06 -0.41 -13.70
N ASN A 31 31.03 0.91 -13.84
CA ASN A 31 29.92 1.76 -13.39
C ASN A 31 28.63 1.41 -14.15
N TRP A 32 28.70 1.32 -15.49
CA TRP A 32 27.55 0.95 -16.29
C TRP A 32 27.00 -0.44 -15.94
N ASN A 33 27.88 -1.40 -15.66
CA ASN A 33 27.48 -2.73 -15.22
C ASN A 33 26.80 -2.70 -13.83
N ALA A 34 27.28 -1.87 -12.92
CA ALA A 34 26.67 -1.65 -11.60
C ALA A 34 25.27 -1.03 -11.73
N ASP A 35 25.13 0.07 -12.47
CA ASP A 35 23.85 0.74 -12.73
C ASP A 35 22.83 -0.24 -13.34
N ARG A 36 23.28 -1.06 -14.29
CA ARG A 36 22.43 -2.09 -14.92
C ARG A 36 22.01 -3.17 -13.92
N ALA A 37 22.85 -3.51 -12.94
CA ALA A 37 22.54 -4.47 -11.89
C ALA A 37 21.54 -3.90 -10.89
N ASP A 38 21.71 -2.65 -10.47
CA ASP A 38 20.79 -1.98 -9.55
C ASP A 38 19.43 -1.75 -10.19
N ALA A 39 19.38 -1.38 -11.47
CA ALA A 39 18.13 -1.30 -12.22
C ALA A 39 17.41 -2.65 -12.33
N ARG A 40 18.13 -3.79 -12.36
CA ARG A 40 17.51 -5.13 -12.31
C ARG A 40 16.92 -5.40 -10.93
N ARG A 41 17.69 -5.16 -9.87
CA ARG A 41 17.24 -5.34 -8.47
C ARG A 41 16.02 -4.49 -8.16
N ALA A 42 16.03 -3.22 -8.57
CA ALA A 42 14.90 -2.31 -8.42
C ALA A 42 13.62 -2.89 -9.06
N ARG A 43 13.72 -3.42 -10.29
CA ARG A 43 12.57 -4.05 -10.97
C ARG A 43 12.08 -5.32 -10.26
N GLU A 44 12.99 -6.16 -9.76
CA GLU A 44 12.61 -7.38 -9.03
C GLU A 44 11.88 -7.05 -7.73
N VAL A 45 12.37 -6.08 -6.97
CA VAL A 45 11.74 -5.61 -5.73
C VAL A 45 10.38 -4.96 -6.02
N LEU A 46 10.30 -4.07 -7.00
CA LEU A 46 9.03 -3.43 -7.39
C LEU A 46 8.01 -4.44 -7.94
N ALA A 47 8.46 -5.49 -8.63
CA ALA A 47 7.56 -6.56 -9.08
C ALA A 47 6.98 -7.36 -7.91
N ALA A 48 7.76 -7.64 -6.87
CA ALA A 48 7.25 -8.29 -5.66
C ALA A 48 6.20 -7.42 -4.95
N ILE A 49 6.46 -6.11 -4.85
CA ILE A 49 5.52 -5.15 -4.27
C ILE A 49 4.27 -5.00 -5.16
N ASP A 50 4.39 -5.00 -6.49
CA ASP A 50 3.24 -4.95 -7.40
C ASP A 50 2.27 -6.11 -7.20
N VAL A 51 2.82 -7.33 -7.02
CA VAL A 51 2.01 -8.52 -6.73
C VAL A 51 1.26 -8.36 -5.40
N ASP A 52 1.95 -7.90 -4.35
CA ASP A 52 1.37 -7.67 -3.03
C ASP A 52 0.26 -6.59 -3.06
N LEU A 53 0.52 -5.47 -3.72
CA LEU A 53 -0.45 -4.38 -3.91
C LEU A 53 -1.67 -4.82 -4.72
N ASN A 54 -1.47 -5.64 -5.76
CA ASN A 54 -2.55 -6.18 -6.58
C ASN A 54 -3.41 -7.17 -5.78
N ASP A 55 -2.79 -8.10 -5.05
CA ASP A 55 -3.49 -9.07 -4.21
C ASP A 55 -4.32 -8.34 -3.14
N PHE A 56 -3.70 -7.38 -2.45
CA PHE A 56 -4.38 -6.53 -1.48
C PHE A 56 -5.61 -5.84 -2.09
N ALA A 57 -5.46 -5.20 -3.26
CA ALA A 57 -6.53 -4.47 -3.93
C ALA A 57 -7.71 -5.38 -4.28
N GLN A 58 -7.44 -6.55 -4.86
CA GLN A 58 -8.46 -7.53 -5.27
C GLN A 58 -9.21 -8.09 -4.06
N VAL A 59 -8.49 -8.58 -3.06
CA VAL A 59 -9.08 -9.16 -1.85
C VAL A 59 -9.92 -8.13 -1.10
N THR A 60 -9.40 -6.90 -0.96
CA THR A 60 -10.10 -5.82 -0.26
C THR A 60 -11.36 -5.39 -1.02
N GLU A 61 -11.32 -5.33 -2.35
CA GLU A 61 -12.48 -5.00 -3.17
C GLU A 61 -13.61 -6.04 -2.98
N GLU A 62 -13.29 -7.33 -3.03
CA GLU A 62 -14.27 -8.39 -2.79
C GLU A 62 -14.92 -8.28 -1.41
N MET A 63 -14.11 -8.06 -0.37
CA MET A 63 -14.60 -7.92 1.01
C MET A 63 -15.48 -6.67 1.19
N THR A 64 -15.11 -5.54 0.60
CA THR A 64 -15.91 -4.30 0.70
C THR A 64 -17.24 -4.43 -0.03
N ILE A 65 -17.29 -5.15 -1.15
CA ILE A 65 -18.55 -5.45 -1.87
C ILE A 65 -19.48 -6.28 -0.99
N GLU A 66 -18.98 -7.33 -0.35
CA GLU A 66 -19.77 -8.17 0.55
C GLU A 66 -20.30 -7.38 1.75
N ALA A 67 -19.40 -6.67 2.44
CA ALA A 67 -19.74 -5.86 3.60
C ALA A 67 -20.79 -4.79 3.26
N SER A 68 -20.62 -4.10 2.13
CA SER A 68 -21.56 -3.08 1.66
C SER A 68 -22.94 -3.66 1.37
N ARG A 69 -23.00 -4.83 0.71
CA ARG A 69 -24.26 -5.50 0.38
C ARG A 69 -25.01 -5.91 1.65
N GLY A 70 -24.32 -6.50 2.62
CA GLY A 70 -24.94 -6.96 3.86
C GLY A 70 -25.43 -5.80 4.74
N LEU A 71 -24.67 -4.71 4.80
CA LEU A 71 -25.05 -3.51 5.54
C LEU A 71 -26.27 -2.83 4.90
N ALA A 72 -26.30 -2.70 3.58
CA ALA A 72 -27.46 -2.18 2.86
C ALA A 72 -28.73 -3.04 3.08
N ALA A 73 -28.59 -4.37 3.12
CA ALA A 73 -29.70 -5.28 3.39
C ALA A 73 -30.23 -5.11 4.83
N PHE A 74 -29.33 -4.93 5.80
CA PHE A 74 -29.70 -4.63 7.18
C PHE A 74 -30.45 -3.29 7.30
N ASP A 75 -29.93 -2.24 6.68
CA ASP A 75 -30.55 -0.91 6.70
C ASP A 75 -31.93 -0.93 6.04
N GLU A 76 -32.09 -1.68 4.95
CA GLU A 76 -33.38 -1.88 4.28
C GLU A 76 -34.38 -2.57 5.20
N ALA A 77 -34.00 -3.67 5.84
CA ALA A 77 -34.85 -4.38 6.79
C ALA A 77 -35.30 -3.45 7.95
N ARG A 78 -34.36 -2.66 8.49
CA ARG A 78 -34.67 -1.64 9.51
C ARG A 78 -35.64 -0.58 9.01
N ARG A 79 -35.48 -0.10 7.77
CA ARG A 79 -36.41 0.86 7.15
C ARG A 79 -37.81 0.30 6.95
N ARG A 80 -37.95 -1.02 6.76
CA ARG A 80 -39.26 -1.72 6.74
C ARG A 80 -39.88 -1.92 8.14
N GLY A 81 -39.23 -1.45 9.20
CA GLY A 81 -39.68 -1.62 10.58
C GLY A 81 -39.30 -2.97 11.20
N GLU A 82 -38.50 -3.78 10.50
CA GLU A 82 -38.00 -5.05 11.02
C GLU A 82 -36.92 -4.82 12.09
N ARG A 83 -36.65 -5.87 12.86
CA ARG A 83 -35.66 -5.89 13.94
C ARG A 83 -34.66 -7.04 13.75
N PRO A 84 -33.93 -7.09 12.62
CA PRO A 84 -32.94 -8.14 12.38
C PRO A 84 -31.79 -8.05 13.39
N ALA A 85 -31.00 -9.12 13.55
CA ALA A 85 -29.72 -8.98 14.23
C ALA A 85 -28.83 -7.95 13.49
N PRO A 86 -27.98 -7.17 14.20
CA PRO A 86 -27.00 -6.29 13.56
C PRO A 86 -26.17 -7.07 12.55
N TYR A 87 -26.05 -6.53 11.32
CA TYR A 87 -25.17 -7.13 10.34
C TYR A 87 -23.73 -7.12 10.83
N TYR A 88 -23.02 -8.22 10.62
CA TYR A 88 -21.61 -8.35 10.94
C TYR A 88 -20.88 -8.98 9.76
N PHE A 89 -19.72 -8.41 9.43
CA PHE A 89 -18.83 -8.92 8.42
C PHE A 89 -17.67 -9.65 9.10
N ARG A 90 -17.34 -10.85 8.65
CA ARG A 90 -16.20 -11.64 9.14
C ARG A 90 -15.51 -12.31 7.97
N VAL A 91 -14.20 -12.34 8.01
CA VAL A 91 -13.37 -13.09 7.06
C VAL A 91 -13.06 -14.45 7.68
N SER A 92 -13.08 -15.50 6.88
CA SER A 92 -12.59 -16.80 7.32
C SER A 92 -11.06 -16.80 7.35
N GLY A 93 -10.46 -17.17 8.47
CA GLY A 93 -9.00 -17.23 8.61
C GLY A 93 -8.47 -16.19 9.59
N SER A 94 -7.41 -15.47 9.20
CA SER A 94 -6.79 -14.43 10.03
C SER A 94 -7.39 -13.06 9.74
N ASP A 95 -7.63 -12.26 10.79
CA ASP A 95 -8.01 -10.84 10.67
C ASP A 95 -6.81 -9.92 10.38
N THR A 96 -5.62 -10.49 10.26
CA THR A 96 -4.39 -9.75 9.94
C THR A 96 -3.89 -10.14 8.56
N PRO A 97 -3.50 -9.15 7.72
CA PRO A 97 -2.82 -9.45 6.47
C PRO A 97 -1.48 -10.17 6.72
N PRO A 98 -0.93 -10.87 5.71
CA PRO A 98 0.41 -11.46 5.77
C PRO A 98 1.49 -10.42 6.15
N GLN A 99 2.67 -10.88 6.58
CA GLN A 99 3.82 -10.00 6.78
C GLN A 99 4.07 -9.19 5.49
N ALA A 100 4.06 -7.86 5.61
CA ALA A 100 4.08 -6.98 4.46
C ALA A 100 5.39 -7.15 3.67
N VAL A 101 5.29 -7.35 2.35
CA VAL A 101 6.44 -7.36 1.41
C VAL A 101 7.33 -6.13 1.60
N TRP A 102 6.76 -5.03 2.09
CA TRP A 102 7.44 -3.84 2.54
C TRP A 102 8.60 -4.06 3.52
N ASP A 103 8.41 -4.88 4.57
CA ASP A 103 9.45 -5.11 5.58
C ASP A 103 10.67 -5.81 4.97
N VAL A 104 10.41 -6.76 4.06
CA VAL A 104 11.43 -7.45 3.28
C VAL A 104 12.14 -6.49 2.32
N ALA A 105 11.38 -5.58 1.68
CA ALA A 105 11.93 -4.57 0.79
C ALA A 105 12.85 -3.57 1.52
N LEU A 106 12.48 -3.13 2.72
CA LEU A 106 13.32 -2.28 3.56
C LEU A 106 14.62 -2.99 3.96
N GLN A 107 14.55 -4.27 4.33
CA GLN A 107 15.74 -5.08 4.65
C GLN A 107 16.64 -5.31 3.42
N SER A 108 16.07 -5.23 2.22
CA SER A 108 16.77 -5.36 0.94
C SER A 108 17.32 -4.04 0.41
N ASN A 109 17.32 -2.98 1.24
CA ASN A 109 17.84 -1.66 0.92
C ASN A 109 17.16 -0.96 -0.27
N ILE A 110 15.83 -1.12 -0.40
CA ILE A 110 15.03 -0.51 -1.48
C ILE A 110 15.25 1.01 -1.61
N SER A 111 15.61 1.70 -0.53
CA SER A 111 15.85 3.15 -0.52
C SER A 111 16.99 3.60 -1.44
N GLU A 112 17.94 2.72 -1.76
CA GLU A 112 19.01 3.00 -2.73
C GLU A 112 18.59 2.68 -4.17
N LEU A 113 17.54 1.87 -4.34
CA LEU A 113 17.13 1.33 -5.62
C LEU A 113 16.01 2.14 -6.30
N VAL A 114 15.24 2.92 -5.53
CA VAL A 114 14.08 3.66 -6.05
C VAL A 114 14.05 5.10 -5.52
N PRO A 115 13.35 6.03 -6.21
CA PRO A 115 13.34 7.43 -5.80
C PRO A 115 12.74 7.64 -4.41
N PRO A 116 13.25 8.60 -3.61
CA PRO A 116 12.78 8.85 -2.24
C PRO A 116 11.27 9.10 -2.13
N SER A 117 10.68 9.76 -3.12
CA SER A 117 9.23 10.00 -3.17
C SER A 117 8.40 8.72 -3.28
N LEU A 118 8.94 7.68 -3.91
CA LEU A 118 8.26 6.39 -4.06
C LEU A 118 8.40 5.57 -2.77
N VAL A 119 9.59 5.57 -2.16
CA VAL A 119 9.82 4.97 -0.83
C VAL A 119 8.86 5.57 0.20
N PHE A 120 8.68 6.90 0.18
CA PHE A 120 7.78 7.58 1.10
C PHE A 120 6.31 7.20 0.88
N ASP A 121 5.84 7.23 -0.38
CA ASP A 121 4.45 6.87 -0.69
C ASP A 121 4.15 5.38 -0.34
N LEU A 122 5.11 4.47 -0.58
CA LEU A 122 5.00 3.06 -0.18
C LEU A 122 4.92 2.91 1.34
N GLY A 123 5.85 3.51 2.07
CA GLY A 123 5.85 3.48 3.53
C GLY A 123 4.57 4.07 4.13
N PHE A 124 4.06 5.14 3.52
CA PHE A 124 2.77 5.72 3.89
C PHE A 124 1.61 4.74 3.68
N PHE A 125 1.53 4.11 2.49
CA PHE A 125 0.50 3.13 2.18
C PHE A 125 0.46 1.98 3.19
N TYR A 126 1.60 1.33 3.46
CA TYR A 126 1.66 0.20 4.40
C TYR A 126 1.37 0.62 5.84
N SER A 127 1.76 1.83 6.24
CA SER A 127 1.39 2.39 7.55
C SER A 127 -0.13 2.58 7.67
N GLU A 128 -0.78 3.13 6.64
CA GLU A 128 -2.24 3.32 6.64
C GLU A 128 -2.98 1.98 6.59
N GLN A 129 -2.51 1.02 5.77
CA GLN A 129 -3.04 -0.33 5.73
C GLN A 129 -3.02 -0.99 7.12
N GLN A 130 -1.91 -0.86 7.85
CA GLN A 130 -1.80 -1.34 9.23
C GLN A 130 -2.79 -0.63 10.15
N GLY A 131 -2.90 0.70 10.06
CA GLY A 131 -3.84 1.51 10.84
C GLY A 131 -5.30 1.09 10.64
N VAL A 132 -5.70 0.89 9.39
CA VAL A 132 -7.03 0.40 9.02
C VAL A 132 -7.26 -1.02 9.54
N GLY A 133 -6.26 -1.90 9.44
CA GLY A 133 -6.32 -3.24 10.03
C GLY A 133 -6.55 -3.22 11.55
N VAL A 134 -5.88 -2.32 12.28
CA VAL A 134 -6.12 -2.15 13.73
C VAL A 134 -7.54 -1.69 14.02
N LYS A 135 -8.13 -0.81 13.20
CA LYS A 135 -9.54 -0.42 13.34
C LYS A 135 -10.47 -1.64 13.11
N PHE A 136 -10.16 -2.48 12.11
CA PHE A 136 -10.92 -3.69 11.80
C PHE A 136 -10.91 -4.71 12.94
N ILE A 137 -9.75 -4.95 13.57
CA ILE A 137 -9.65 -5.85 14.73
C ILE A 137 -10.54 -5.39 15.89
N ARG A 138 -10.63 -4.08 16.15
CA ARG A 138 -11.54 -3.53 17.17
C ARG A 138 -13.02 -3.72 16.82
N TYR A 139 -13.35 -3.74 15.53
CA TYR A 139 -14.68 -4.08 15.04
C TYR A 139 -14.98 -5.58 15.25
N GLN A 140 -14.03 -6.46 14.93
CA GLN A 140 -14.16 -7.91 15.18
C GLN A 140 -14.32 -8.25 16.66
N ASP A 141 -13.51 -7.65 17.55
CA ASP A 141 -13.63 -7.86 19.01
C ASP A 141 -15.02 -7.45 19.53
N PHE A 142 -15.60 -6.38 18.98
CA PHE A 142 -16.97 -5.99 19.32
C PHE A 142 -17.99 -7.05 18.86
N ILE A 143 -17.87 -7.56 17.63
CA ILE A 143 -18.75 -8.62 17.12
C ILE A 143 -18.71 -9.84 18.05
N GLU A 144 -17.51 -10.31 18.38
CA GLU A 144 -17.32 -11.51 19.18
C GLU A 144 -17.87 -11.39 20.60
N ARG A 145 -17.77 -10.21 21.22
CA ARG A 145 -18.25 -9.99 22.59
C ARG A 145 -19.71 -9.57 22.67
N GLN A 146 -20.19 -8.79 21.69
CA GLN A 146 -21.46 -8.09 21.78
C GLN A 146 -22.54 -8.66 20.86
N ILE A 147 -22.18 -9.18 19.68
CA ILE A 147 -23.15 -9.65 18.68
C ILE A 147 -23.31 -11.16 18.73
N LEU A 148 -22.23 -11.93 18.51
CA LEU A 148 -22.31 -13.39 18.37
C LEU A 148 -22.99 -14.10 19.57
N PRO A 149 -22.75 -13.70 20.83
CA PRO A 149 -23.38 -14.36 21.98
C PRO A 149 -24.89 -14.10 22.12
N ARG A 150 -25.49 -13.26 21.29
CA ARG A 150 -26.88 -12.80 21.40
C ARG A 150 -27.70 -13.00 20.11
N LEU A 151 -27.19 -13.79 19.17
CA LEU A 151 -27.84 -14.01 17.88
C LEU A 151 -29.16 -14.82 17.98
N ASP A 152 -29.33 -15.56 19.07
CA ASP A 152 -30.52 -16.34 19.39
C ASP A 152 -31.72 -15.47 19.78
N ASP A 153 -31.48 -14.30 20.38
CA ASP A 153 -32.51 -13.32 20.71
C ASP A 153 -32.18 -11.92 20.15
N PRO A 154 -32.61 -11.63 18.90
CA PRO A 154 -32.39 -10.33 18.28
C PRO A 154 -33.02 -9.15 19.04
N SER A 155 -34.01 -9.38 19.91
CA SER A 155 -34.63 -8.29 20.68
C SER A 155 -33.64 -7.60 21.62
N THR A 156 -32.58 -8.31 22.04
CA THR A 156 -31.53 -7.79 22.92
C THR A 156 -30.72 -6.66 22.30
N PHE A 157 -30.73 -6.51 20.97
CA PHE A 157 -30.03 -5.44 20.25
C PHE A 157 -30.81 -4.11 20.26
N TYR A 158 -32.08 -4.13 20.65
CA TYR A 158 -33.00 -3.00 20.55
C TYR A 158 -33.41 -2.45 21.91
N ASP A 159 -33.70 -1.14 21.96
CA ASP A 159 -34.28 -0.49 23.14
C ASP A 159 -35.81 -0.72 23.22
N GLY A 160 -36.44 -0.14 24.25
CA GLY A 160 -37.88 -0.26 24.47
C GLY A 160 -38.74 0.38 23.36
N GLU A 161 -38.16 1.33 22.62
CA GLU A 161 -38.80 1.95 21.46
C GLU A 161 -38.54 1.18 20.15
N GLY A 162 -37.75 0.10 20.19
CA GLY A 162 -37.36 -0.68 19.01
C GLY A 162 -36.26 -0.04 18.16
N ARG A 163 -35.56 0.97 18.69
CA ARG A 163 -34.36 1.56 18.07
C ARG A 163 -33.15 0.70 18.37
N LEU A 164 -32.19 0.71 17.47
CA LEU A 164 -30.96 -0.05 17.65
C LEU A 164 -30.19 0.60 18.81
N LYS A 165 -29.68 -0.18 19.77
CA LYS A 165 -28.94 0.44 20.88
C LYS A 165 -27.69 1.15 20.36
N PRO A 166 -27.27 2.27 20.97
CA PRO A 166 -26.16 3.09 20.46
C PRO A 166 -24.85 2.34 20.21
N ALA A 167 -24.54 1.32 21.02
CA ALA A 167 -23.34 0.51 20.85
C ALA A 167 -23.32 -0.25 19.50
N PHE A 168 -24.46 -0.77 19.07
CA PHE A 168 -24.57 -1.49 17.79
C PHE A 168 -24.63 -0.52 16.61
N GLU A 169 -25.28 0.64 16.76
CA GLU A 169 -25.22 1.73 15.77
C GLU A 169 -23.77 2.18 15.54
N GLN A 170 -23.02 2.39 16.62
CA GLN A 170 -21.59 2.72 16.52
C GLN A 170 -20.80 1.61 15.82
N ASN A 171 -21.13 0.34 16.04
CA ASN A 171 -20.47 -0.76 15.35
C ASN A 171 -20.78 -0.80 13.84
N MET A 172 -22.00 -0.44 13.44
CA MET A 172 -22.33 -0.27 12.01
C MET A 172 -21.53 0.88 11.39
N ALA A 173 -21.39 1.99 12.12
CA ALA A 173 -20.57 3.11 11.69
C ALA A 173 -19.09 2.73 11.51
N ARG A 174 -18.53 1.88 12.39
CA ARG A 174 -17.16 1.34 12.23
C ARG A 174 -17.01 0.51 10.96
N LEU A 175 -18.02 -0.28 10.59
CA LEU A 175 -17.99 -1.05 9.35
C LEU A 175 -18.05 -0.13 8.12
N HIS A 176 -18.90 0.90 8.13
CA HIS A 176 -18.92 1.94 7.09
C HIS A 176 -17.56 2.64 6.95
N GLU A 177 -16.95 3.03 8.07
CA GLU A 177 -15.62 3.65 8.08
C GLU A 177 -14.59 2.70 7.46
N TRP A 178 -14.59 1.42 7.85
CA TRP A 178 -13.67 0.43 7.29
C TRP A 178 -13.87 0.22 5.78
N ILE A 179 -15.10 0.21 5.28
CA ILE A 179 -15.40 0.14 3.83
C ILE A 179 -14.80 1.35 3.10
N TYR A 180 -15.04 2.55 3.63
CA TYR A 180 -14.54 3.79 3.04
C TYR A 180 -13.00 3.82 2.98
N GLU A 181 -12.34 3.54 4.10
CA GLU A 181 -10.88 3.54 4.18
C GLU A 181 -10.26 2.44 3.29
N SER A 182 -10.93 1.29 3.19
CA SER A 182 -10.53 0.20 2.28
C SER A 182 -10.55 0.66 0.81
N HIS A 183 -11.59 1.38 0.37
CA HIS A 183 -11.62 1.96 -0.98
C HIS A 183 -10.52 3.01 -1.20
N VAL A 184 -10.19 3.80 -0.18
CA VAL A 184 -9.08 4.76 -0.24
C VAL A 184 -7.74 4.03 -0.42
N LEU A 185 -7.52 2.93 0.31
CA LEU A 185 -6.33 2.10 0.17
C LEU A 185 -6.25 1.44 -1.21
N THR A 186 -7.35 0.86 -1.73
CA THR A 186 -7.37 0.27 -3.07
C THR A 186 -6.97 1.29 -4.15
N ARG A 187 -7.52 2.51 -4.11
CA ARG A 187 -7.13 3.57 -5.06
C ARG A 187 -5.65 3.97 -4.92
N SER A 188 -5.14 4.00 -3.69
CA SER A 188 -3.73 4.32 -3.42
C SER A 188 -2.81 3.23 -3.95
N SER A 189 -3.20 1.96 -3.80
CA SER A 189 -2.54 0.79 -4.38
C SER A 189 -2.46 0.90 -5.90
N ASP A 190 -3.59 1.15 -6.58
CA ASP A 190 -3.63 1.28 -8.04
C ASP A 190 -2.74 2.43 -8.55
N CYS A 191 -2.74 3.56 -7.84
CA CYS A 191 -1.84 4.67 -8.15
C CYS A 191 -0.36 4.28 -8.03
N LEU A 192 0.02 3.58 -6.95
CA LEU A 192 1.40 3.14 -6.72
C LEU A 192 1.88 2.19 -7.82
N ARG A 193 1.01 1.25 -8.20
CA ARG A 193 1.28 0.32 -9.29
C ARG A 193 1.47 1.01 -10.64
N GLU A 194 0.70 2.06 -10.91
CA GLU A 194 0.92 2.89 -12.09
C GLU A 194 2.29 3.61 -12.02
N ARG A 195 2.69 4.13 -10.86
CA ARG A 195 4.03 4.74 -10.68
C ARG A 195 5.17 3.74 -10.92
N PHE A 196 5.00 2.45 -10.65
CA PHE A 196 6.05 1.46 -10.90
C PHE A 196 6.45 1.33 -12.38
N LYS A 197 5.55 1.68 -13.31
CA LYS A 197 5.86 1.68 -14.75
C LYS A 197 6.86 2.76 -15.14
N ASN A 198 6.89 3.86 -14.41
CA ASN A 198 7.87 4.93 -14.59
C ASN A 198 8.28 5.55 -13.24
N PRO A 199 9.11 4.86 -12.43
CA PRO A 199 9.41 5.26 -11.06
C PRO A 199 10.07 6.65 -10.95
N SER A 200 10.80 7.06 -11.99
CA SER A 200 11.59 8.29 -12.05
C SER A 200 10.82 9.52 -12.54
N SER A 201 9.55 9.40 -12.93
CA SER A 201 8.79 10.52 -13.53
C SER A 201 8.60 11.71 -12.60
N GLY A 202 8.79 11.57 -11.29
CA GLY A 202 8.73 12.67 -10.31
C GLY A 202 7.32 13.28 -10.08
N ASP A 203 6.36 12.97 -10.95
CA ASP A 203 5.03 13.58 -10.96
C ASP A 203 4.01 12.71 -10.21
N GLY A 204 3.30 13.33 -9.25
CA GLY A 204 2.15 12.74 -8.55
C GLY A 204 2.49 12.03 -7.24
N SER A 205 1.67 12.27 -6.22
CA SER A 205 1.68 11.51 -4.97
C SER A 205 0.48 10.57 -4.94
N CYS A 206 0.71 9.33 -4.51
CA CYS A 206 -0.37 8.34 -4.35
C CYS A 206 -1.00 8.37 -2.96
N ARG A 207 -0.68 9.39 -2.16
CA ARG A 207 -1.24 9.56 -0.82
C ARG A 207 -2.65 10.14 -0.92
N PRO A 208 -3.60 9.64 -0.11
CA PRO A 208 -4.91 10.24 0.03
C PRO A 208 -4.81 11.68 0.55
N VAL A 209 -5.72 12.55 0.11
CA VAL A 209 -5.85 13.90 0.65
C VAL A 209 -6.80 13.86 1.85
N TYR A 210 -6.23 13.80 3.06
CA TYR A 210 -7.02 13.79 4.30
C TYR A 210 -7.56 15.18 4.69
N THR A 211 -6.94 16.25 4.17
CA THR A 211 -7.40 17.62 4.43
C THR A 211 -8.58 17.95 3.54
N ARG A 212 -9.76 18.02 4.13
CA ARG A 212 -10.91 18.70 3.53
C ARG A 212 -10.53 20.17 3.31
N THR A 213 -10.37 20.61 2.06
CA THR A 213 -10.54 22.02 1.72
C THR A 213 -11.91 22.44 2.23
N ALA A 214 -11.98 23.45 3.09
CA ALA A 214 -13.26 23.94 3.58
C ALA A 214 -14.12 24.39 2.37
N GLY A 215 -15.18 23.64 2.07
CA GLY A 215 -16.14 23.99 1.01
C GLY A 215 -16.34 22.96 -0.11
N GLU A 216 -15.61 21.84 -0.14
CA GLU A 216 -15.78 20.84 -1.20
C GLU A 216 -16.75 19.71 -0.79
N PRO A 217 -17.74 19.34 -1.63
CA PRO A 217 -18.67 18.27 -1.31
C PRO A 217 -17.94 16.93 -1.21
N ALA A 218 -18.44 16.06 -0.33
CA ALA A 218 -17.92 14.71 -0.17
C ALA A 218 -17.89 14.02 -1.55
N GLN A 219 -16.71 13.53 -1.95
CA GLN A 219 -16.63 12.68 -3.14
C GLN A 219 -17.42 11.39 -2.86
N PRO A 220 -18.19 10.91 -3.85
CA PRO A 220 -19.04 9.73 -3.72
C PRO A 220 -18.23 8.46 -3.41
#